data_AF-A0A3D2VQH7-F1
#
_entry.id   AF-A0A3D2VQH7-F1
#
_cell.length_a   1.000
_cell.length_b   1.000
_cell.length_c   1.000
_cell.angle_alpha   90.00
_cell.angle_beta   90.00
_cell.angle_gamma   90.00
#
_symmetry.space_group_name_H-M   'P 1'
#
loop_
_entity.id
_entity.type
_entity.pdbx_description
1 polymer ?
#
loop_
_entity_poly.entity_id
_entity_poly.type
_entity_poly.pdbx_seq_one_letter_code
_entity_poly.pdbx_strand_id
1 'polypeptide(L)' 'APDYLVKGGDNDPAQIPGNRSVWDAGGQVVVMDYIEGCSTTSTIARILNRT' A
#
# COMPACT_ATOMS: atom_id res chain seq x y z
N ALA A 1 -19.88 -5.45 -1.68
CA ALA A 1 -18.42 -5.27 -1.55
C ALA A 1 -18.14 -3.78 -1.36
N PRO A 2 -16.96 -3.34 -0.87
CA PRO A 2 -16.65 -1.91 -0.81
C PRO A 2 -16.50 -1.31 -2.21
N ASP A 3 -16.70 0.01 -2.33
CA ASP A 3 -16.46 0.73 -3.59
C ASP A 3 -14.97 0.79 -3.94
N TYR A 4 -14.09 0.80 -2.93
CA TYR A 4 -12.64 0.80 -3.08
C TYR A 4 -11.97 -0.20 -2.15
N LEU A 5 -11.05 -0.99 -2.69
CA LEU A 5 -10.08 -1.79 -1.95
C LEU A 5 -8.68 -1.23 -2.21
N VAL A 6 -8.03 -0.73 -1.17
CA VAL A 6 -6.74 -0.05 -1.30
C VAL A 6 -5.65 -0.79 -0.55
N LYS A 7 -4.48 -0.95 -1.18
CA LYS A 7 -3.25 -1.41 -0.53
C LYS A 7 -2.12 -0.44 -0.83
N GLY A 8 -1.18 -0.30 0.11
CA GLY A 8 0.05 0.48 -0.12
C GLY A 8 1.16 -0.40 -0.72
N GLY A 9 2.10 0.23 -1.42
CA GLY A 9 3.30 -0.41 -1.97
C GLY A 9 3.20 -0.67 -3.47
N ASP A 10 3.82 -1.75 -3.92
CA ASP A 10 4.02 -2.13 -5.32
C ASP A 10 3.25 -3.41 -5.69
N ASN A 11 2.15 -3.67 -4.96
CA ASN A 11 1.33 -4.85 -5.18
C ASN A 11 0.69 -4.83 -6.58
N ASP A 12 0.56 -5.99 -7.21
CA ASP A 12 -0.31 -6.15 -8.38
C ASP A 12 -1.78 -6.19 -7.91
N PRO A 13 -2.65 -5.24 -8.33
CA PRO A 13 -4.08 -5.26 -8.01
C PRO A 13 -4.77 -6.61 -8.30
N ALA A 14 -4.30 -7.35 -9.32
CA ALA A 14 -4.84 -8.65 -9.70
C ALA A 14 -4.41 -9.81 -8.79
N GLN A 15 -3.48 -9.59 -7.86
CA GLN A 15 -3.07 -10.57 -6.84
C GLN A 15 -3.54 -10.21 -5.43
N ILE A 16 -4.23 -9.07 -5.24
CA ILE A 16 -4.75 -8.67 -3.93
C ILE A 16 -5.95 -9.55 -3.55
N PRO A 17 -5.90 -10.23 -2.38
CA PRO A 17 -7.03 -11.03 -1.90
C PRO A 17 -8.31 -10.19 -1.81
N GLY A 18 -9.39 -10.69 -2.42
CA GLY A 18 -10.68 -10.01 -2.47
C GLY A 18 -10.90 -9.11 -3.70
N ASN A 19 -9.90 -8.97 -4.59
CA ASN A 19 -10.03 -8.15 -5.80
C ASN A 19 -11.25 -8.51 -6.66
N ARG A 20 -11.48 -9.80 -6.88
CA ARG A 20 -12.57 -10.31 -7.71
C ARG A 20 -13.92 -9.99 -7.11
N SER A 21 -14.07 -10.11 -5.79
CA SER A 21 -15.32 -9.73 -5.11
C SER A 21 -15.61 -8.23 -5.22
N VAL A 22 -14.59 -7.38 -5.31
CA VAL A 22 -14.74 -5.93 -5.47
C VAL A 22 -15.06 -5.60 -6.92
N TRP A 23 -14.32 -6.14 -7.88
CA TRP A 23 -14.56 -5.94 -9.32
C TRP A 23 -15.91 -6.48 -9.79
N ASP A 24 -16.30 -7.68 -9.35
CA ASP A 24 -17.59 -8.28 -9.72
C ASP A 24 -18.78 -7.47 -9.16
N ALA A 25 -18.55 -6.68 -8.10
CA ALA A 25 -19.52 -5.76 -7.53
C ALA A 25 -19.45 -4.34 -8.14
N GLY A 26 -18.57 -4.10 -9.12
CA GLY A 26 -18.37 -2.81 -9.77
C GLY A 26 -17.45 -1.82 -9.03
N GLY A 27 -16.79 -2.26 -7.96
CA GLY A 27 -15.81 -1.46 -7.22
C GLY A 27 -14.41 -1.47 -7.84
N GLN A 28 -13.50 -0.70 -7.26
CA GLN A 28 -12.14 -0.54 -7.74
C GLN A 28 -11.10 -1.08 -6.75
N VAL A 29 -10.01 -1.62 -7.29
CA VAL A 29 -8.84 -2.07 -6.52
C VAL A 29 -7.68 -1.17 -6.89
N VAL A 30 -7.13 -0.46 -5.90
CA VAL A 30 -6.12 0.59 -6.11
C VAL A 30 -4.90 0.31 -5.25
N VAL A 31 -3.72 0.58 -5.81
CA VAL A 31 -2.45 0.47 -5.10
C VAL A 31 -1.85 1.87 -4.98
N MET A 32 -1.58 2.28 -3.75
CA MET A 32 -1.00 3.59 -3.44
C MET A 32 0.51 3.49 -3.25
N ASP A 33 1.22 4.52 -3.71
CA ASP A 33 2.66 4.62 -3.58
C ASP A 33 3.11 4.63 -2.12
N TYR A 34 4.30 4.07 -1.90
CA TYR A 34 4.97 4.14 -0.60
C TYR A 34 5.73 5.46 -0.46
N ILE A 35 5.60 6.12 0.69
CA ILE A 35 6.40 7.31 1.01
C ILE A 35 7.69 6.88 1.70
N GLU A 36 8.81 7.10 1.02
CA GLU A 36 10.12 6.79 1.57
C GLU A 36 10.48 7.66 2.79
N GLY A 37 11.30 7.10 3.69
CA GLY A 37 11.87 7.87 4.78
C GLY A 37 10.93 8.12 5.97
N CYS A 38 9.76 7.50 5.99
CA CYS A 38 8.78 7.58 7.09
C CYS A 38 8.76 6.34 7.98
N SER A 39 9.58 5.32 7.70
CA SER A 39 9.67 4.12 8.55
C SER A 39 10.42 4.39 9.85
N THR A 40 10.13 3.61 10.89
CA THR A 40 10.86 3.68 12.18
C THR A 40 12.35 3.39 11.98
N THR A 41 12.69 2.42 11.12
CA THR A 41 14.06 2.10 10.74
C THR A 41 14.77 3.30 10.10
N SER A 42 14.11 3.98 9.15
CA SER A 42 14.69 5.18 8.51
C SER A 42 14.84 6.33 9.51
N THR A 43 13.86 6.50 10.41
CA THR A 43 13.93 7.49 11.49
C THR A 43 15.13 7.24 12.41
N ILE A 44 15.33 5.99 12.85
CA ILE A 44 16.47 5.61 13.69
C ILE A 44 17.80 5.80 12.94
N ALA A 45 17.89 5.36 11.68
CA ALA A 45 19.10 5.54 10.88
C ALA A 45 19.49 7.03 10.72
N ARG A 46 18.50 7.92 10.53
CA ARG A 46 18.74 9.38 10.50
C ARG A 46 19.23 9.94 11.82
N ILE A 47 18.81 9.38 12.95
CA ILE A 47 19.30 9.79 14.28
C ILE A 47 20.75 9.32 14.47
N LEU A 48 21.07 8.09 14.07
CA LEU A 48 22.40 7.49 14.24
C LEU A 48 23.45 8.06 13.28
N ASN A 49 23.07 8.45 12.06
CA ASN A 49 23.97 9.01 11.05
C ASN A 49 24.21 10.53 11.20
N ARG A 50 23.79 11.14 12.33
CA ARG A 50 23.94 12.59 12.60
C ARG A 50 25.21 12.97 13.35
N THR A 51 26.06 12.00 13.70
CA THR A 51 27.43 12.18 14.22
C THR A 51 28.44 12.03 13.11
#